data_AF-A0A077QAN6-F1
#
_entry.id   AF-A0A077QAN6-F1
#
_cell.length_a   1.000
_cell.length_b   1.000
_cell.length_c   1.000
_cell.angle_alpha   90.00
_cell.angle_beta   90.00
_cell.angle_gamma   90.00
#
_symmetry.space_group_name_H-M   'P 1'
#
loop_
_entity.id
_entity.type
_entity.pdbx_description
1 polymer ?
#
loop_
_entity_poly.entity_id
_entity_poly.type
_entity_poly.pdbx_seq_one_letter_code
_entity_poly.pdbx_strand_id
1 'polypeptide(L)'
;MSKDVIEKINTTLESAEEFKSEGGSAIILDLDVYITILKRLAEYENMEPVAWARNTGIQRILDLTDLPERVFEWREFNNANPDIADEIFPLYRHPNK
;
A
#
# COMPACT_ATOMS: atom_id res chain seq x y z
N MET A 1 4.88 4.06 -0.02
CA MET A 1 4.35 5.12 0.88
C MET A 1 5.52 5.79 1.59
N SER A 2 5.38 7.05 1.99
CA SER A 2 6.43 7.74 2.77
C SER A 2 6.48 7.19 4.20
N LYS A 3 7.67 7.22 4.83
CA LYS A 3 7.86 6.82 6.23
C LYS A 3 6.88 7.52 7.19
N ASP A 4 6.51 8.75 6.88
CA ASP A 4 5.55 9.55 7.66
C ASP A 4 4.15 8.93 7.75
N VAL A 5 3.75 8.12 6.76
CA VAL A 5 2.44 7.44 6.77
C VAL A 5 2.44 6.28 7.76
N ILE A 6 3.55 5.54 7.85
CA ILE A 6 3.72 4.40 8.77
C ILE A 6 3.70 4.87 10.21
N GLU A 7 4.42 5.94 10.51
CA GLU A 7 4.47 6.52 11.85
C GLU A 7 3.08 6.99 12.30
N LYS A 8 2.34 7.68 11.41
CA LYS A 8 0.97 8.12 11.69
C LYS A 8 0.01 6.97 11.94
N ILE A 9 0.13 5.87 11.18
CA ILE A 9 -0.72 4.68 11.39
C ILE A 9 -0.43 4.06 12.75
N ASN A 10 0.85 3.87 13.10
CA ASN A 10 1.23 3.25 14.37
C ASN A 10 0.81 4.10 15.58
N THR A 11 1.03 5.41 15.55
CA THR A 11 0.57 6.32 16.62
C THR A 11 -0.95 6.27 16.77
N THR A 12 -1.69 6.22 15.66
CA THR A 12 -3.16 6.16 15.70
C THR A 12 -3.66 4.83 16.26
N LEU A 13 -2.97 3.72 15.98
CA LEU A 13 -3.29 2.40 16.53
C LEU A 13 -3.10 2.37 18.05
N GLU A 14 -1.97 2.89 18.55
CA GLU A 14 -1.68 2.97 19.99
C GLU A 14 -2.72 3.81 20.73
N SER A 15 -3.06 4.99 20.19
CA SER A 15 -4.11 5.84 20.78
C SER A 15 -5.48 5.17 20.76
N ALA A 16 -5.83 4.45 19.69
CA ALA A 16 -7.08 3.71 19.60
C ALA A 16 -7.17 2.60 20.67
N GLU A 17 -6.09 1.86 20.90
CA GLU A 17 -6.03 0.82 21.94
C GLU A 17 -6.18 1.40 23.36
N GLU A 18 -5.56 2.56 23.61
CA GLU A 18 -5.68 3.30 24.87
C GLU A 18 -7.13 3.75 25.10
N PHE A 19 -7.76 4.43 24.12
CA PHE A 19 -9.16 4.87 24.22
C PHE A 19 -10.14 3.69 24.42
N LYS A 20 -9.85 2.53 23.81
CA LYS A 20 -10.61 1.30 24.05
C LYS A 20 -10.51 0.85 25.51
N SER A 21 -9.30 0.88 26.07
CA SER A 21 -9.02 0.46 27.44
C SER A 21 -9.70 1.36 28.48
N GLU A 22 -9.93 2.63 28.13
CA GLU A 22 -10.58 3.65 28.96
C GLU A 22 -12.11 3.71 28.81
N GLY A 23 -12.72 2.85 27.98
CA GLY A 23 -14.18 2.74 27.86
C GLY A 23 -14.85 3.80 26.99
N GLY A 24 -14.11 4.49 26.12
CA GLY A 24 -14.67 5.44 25.14
C GLY A 24 -15.53 4.71 24.10
N SER A 25 -16.86 4.94 24.10
CA SER A 25 -17.79 4.22 23.20
C SER A 25 -18.64 5.07 22.24
N ALA A 26 -18.46 6.38 22.17
CA ALA A 26 -19.36 7.26 21.41
C ALA A 26 -18.72 7.83 20.13
N ILE A 27 -18.60 6.95 19.13
CA ILE A 27 -18.65 7.09 17.65
C ILE A 27 -17.82 5.91 17.13
N ILE A 28 -18.35 4.72 17.40
CA ILE A 28 -17.70 3.46 17.04
C ILE A 28 -18.11 3.15 15.59
N LEU A 29 -17.30 3.58 14.61
CA LEU A 29 -16.87 2.60 13.61
C LEU A 29 -16.19 1.53 14.46
N ASP A 30 -16.78 0.34 14.55
CA ASP A 30 -16.32 -0.77 15.39
C ASP A 30 -14.81 -0.71 15.52
N LEU A 31 -14.31 -0.28 16.68
CA LEU A 31 -12.89 0.02 16.87
C LEU A 31 -12.08 -1.25 16.56
N ASP A 32 -12.70 -2.41 16.76
CA ASP A 32 -12.20 -3.70 16.32
C ASP A 32 -12.18 -3.87 14.81
N VAL A 33 -13.17 -3.36 14.07
CA VAL A 33 -13.11 -3.28 12.60
C VAL A 33 -12.01 -2.33 12.14
N TYR A 34 -11.84 -1.17 12.77
CA TYR A 34 -10.76 -0.24 12.44
C TYR A 34 -9.38 -0.86 12.67
N ILE A 35 -9.15 -1.44 13.85
CA ILE A 35 -7.92 -2.18 14.18
C ILE A 35 -7.72 -3.37 13.22
N THR A 36 -8.78 -4.09 12.86
CA THR A 36 -8.70 -5.21 11.90
C THR A 36 -8.27 -4.73 10.51
N ILE A 37 -8.79 -3.59 10.05
CA ILE A 37 -8.37 -2.99 8.79
C ILE A 37 -6.89 -2.59 8.87
N LEU A 38 -6.46 -1.93 9.96
CA LEU A 38 -5.06 -1.54 10.13
C LEU A 38 -4.10 -2.74 10.17
N LYS A 39 -4.44 -3.81 10.91
CA LYS A 39 -3.64 -5.05 10.94
C LYS A 39 -3.52 -5.69 9.57
N ARG A 40 -4.63 -5.75 8.80
CA ARG A 40 -4.60 -6.26 7.42
C ARG A 40 -3.74 -5.39 6.52
N LEU A 41 -3.84 -4.05 6.63
CA LEU A 41 -2.99 -3.14 5.86
C LEU A 41 -1.50 -3.34 6.19
N ALA A 42 -1.16 -3.52 7.47
CA ALA A 42 0.20 -3.83 7.89
C ALA A 42 0.71 -5.18 7.36
N GLU A 43 -0.15 -6.19 7.22
CA GLU A 43 0.21 -7.45 6.54
C GLU A 43 0.57 -7.19 5.08
N TYR A 44 -0.25 -6.43 4.34
CA TYR A 44 0.03 -6.10 2.94
C TYR A 44 1.31 -5.26 2.75
N GLU A 45 1.64 -4.37 3.69
CA GLU A 45 2.85 -3.54 3.62
C GLU A 45 4.16 -4.33 3.79
N ASN A 46 4.13 -5.45 4.52
CA ASN A 46 5.30 -6.32 4.73
C ASN A 46 5.41 -7.45 3.69
N MET A 47 4.50 -7.51 2.73
CA MET A 47 4.56 -8.49 1.65
C MET A 47 5.49 -8.02 0.55
N GLU A 48 6.32 -8.93 0.05
CA GLU A 48 7.01 -8.72 -1.22
C GLU A 48 5.97 -8.74 -2.36
N PRO A 49 6.03 -7.78 -3.31
CA PRO A 49 5.17 -7.81 -4.48
C PRO A 49 5.38 -9.11 -5.27
N VAL A 50 4.29 -9.75 -5.68
CA VAL A 50 4.36 -10.95 -6.53
C VAL A 50 4.49 -10.60 -8.01
N ALA A 51 4.10 -9.38 -8.37
CA ALA A 51 4.22 -8.82 -9.71
C ALA A 51 4.15 -7.28 -9.63
N TRP A 52 4.36 -6.65 -10.77
CA TRP A 52 4.29 -5.21 -10.98
C TRP A 52 3.47 -4.92 -12.22
N ALA A 53 2.67 -3.88 -12.14
CA ALA A 53 1.90 -3.36 -13.26
C ALA A 53 2.46 -2.01 -13.70
N ARG A 54 2.46 -1.78 -15.02
CA ARG A 54 2.77 -0.49 -15.63
C ARG A 54 1.59 -0.05 -16.48
N ASN A 55 1.05 1.11 -16.16
CA ASN A 55 0.02 1.77 -16.93
C ASN A 55 0.64 2.93 -17.72
N THR A 56 0.57 2.83 -19.05
CA THR A 56 1.16 3.82 -19.97
C THR A 56 0.19 4.91 -20.43
N GLY A 57 -0.94 5.07 -19.72
CA GLY A 57 -1.94 6.12 -19.95
C GLY A 57 -3.22 5.66 -20.66
N ILE A 58 -4.14 6.60 -20.83
CA ILE A 58 -5.51 6.36 -21.32
C ILE A 58 -5.48 5.71 -22.71
N GLN A 59 -6.01 4.48 -22.80
CA GLN A 59 -6.11 3.59 -23.98
C GLN A 59 -4.95 2.62 -24.28
N ARG A 60 -3.96 2.45 -23.41
CA ARG A 60 -2.89 1.46 -23.61
C ARG A 60 -3.01 0.23 -22.71
N ILE A 61 -2.34 -0.85 -23.14
CA ILE A 61 -2.31 -2.15 -22.47
C ILE A 61 -1.63 -2.00 -21.10
N LEU A 62 -2.21 -2.63 -20.08
CA LEU A 62 -1.58 -2.79 -18.77
C LEU A 62 -0.46 -3.83 -18.90
N ASP A 63 0.79 -3.40 -18.81
CA ASP A 63 1.93 -4.32 -18.83
C ASP A 63 2.13 -4.93 -17.44
N LEU A 64 2.34 -6.24 -17.38
CA LEU A 64 2.55 -7.00 -16.15
C LEU A 64 3.91 -7.71 -16.20
N THR A 65 4.61 -7.73 -15.07
CA THR A 65 5.88 -8.45 -14.92
C THR A 65 6.12 -8.88 -13.47
N ASP A 66 6.71 -10.05 -13.28
CA ASP A 66 7.29 -10.51 -12.01
C ASP A 66 8.83 -10.35 -11.97
N LEU A 67 9.45 -10.02 -13.11
CA LEU A 67 10.89 -9.81 -13.25
C LEU A 67 11.33 -8.44 -12.68
N PRO A 68 12.20 -8.41 -11.66
CA PRO A 68 12.71 -7.16 -11.08
C PRO A 68 13.46 -6.27 -12.06
N GLU A 69 14.19 -6.86 -13.02
CA GLU A 69 14.99 -6.13 -14.01
C GLU A 69 14.09 -5.25 -14.90
N ARG A 70 12.93 -5.78 -15.31
CA ARG A 70 11.97 -5.03 -16.12
C ARG A 70 11.36 -3.86 -15.35
N VAL A 71 11.15 -4.03 -14.03
CA VAL A 71 10.67 -2.94 -13.16
C VAL A 71 11.74 -1.86 -13.02
N PHE A 72 13.02 -2.26 -12.92
CA PHE A 72 14.13 -1.32 -12.89
C PHE A 72 14.20 -0.50 -14.19
N GLU A 73 14.10 -1.15 -15.35
CA GLU A 73 14.06 -0.47 -16.65
C GLU A 73 12.93 0.56 -16.75
N TRP A 74 11.73 0.22 -16.27
CA TRP A 74 10.60 1.16 -16.26
C TRP A 74 10.84 2.36 -15.36
N ARG A 75 11.46 2.17 -14.19
CA ARG A 75 11.81 3.27 -13.29
C ARG A 75 12.89 4.17 -13.87
N GLU A 76 13.91 3.59 -14.51
CA GLU A 76 14.95 4.36 -15.21
C GLU A 76 14.35 5.18 -16.36
N PHE A 77 13.41 4.60 -17.12
CA PHE A 77 12.67 5.34 -18.14
C PHE A 77 11.91 6.54 -17.55
N ASN A 78 11.17 6.34 -16.46
CA ASN A 78 10.43 7.42 -15.79
C ASN A 78 11.36 8.51 -15.25
N ASN A 79 12.50 8.12 -14.66
CA ASN A 79 13.50 9.07 -14.15
C ASN A 79 14.09 9.93 -15.27
N ALA A 80 14.33 9.33 -16.44
CA ALA A 80 14.85 10.03 -17.61
C ALA A 80 13.78 10.87 -18.34
N ASN A 81 12.49 10.51 -18.21
CA ASN A 81 11.38 11.13 -18.97
C ASN A 81 10.21 11.48 -18.04
N PRO A 82 10.37 12.41 -17.09
CA PRO A 82 9.36 12.70 -16.07
C PRO A 82 8.03 13.21 -16.66
N ASP A 83 8.08 13.91 -17.79
CA ASP A 83 6.89 14.49 -18.46
C ASP A 83 5.93 13.43 -19.03
N ILE A 84 6.43 12.21 -19.22
CA ILE A 84 5.69 11.06 -19.78
C ILE A 84 5.84 9.82 -18.89
N ALA A 85 6.11 10.02 -17.60
CA ALA A 85 6.32 8.92 -16.68
C ALA A 85 5.07 8.04 -16.58
N ASP A 86 5.27 6.74 -16.69
CA ASP A 86 4.21 5.75 -16.55
C ASP A 86 3.91 5.49 -15.07
N GLU A 87 2.68 5.08 -14.78
CA GLU A 87 2.32 4.69 -13.42
C GLU A 87 2.75 3.23 -13.19
N ILE A 88 3.69 3.02 -12.27
CA ILE A 88 4.21 1.69 -11.91
C ILE A 88 3.76 1.39 -10.48
N PHE A 89 2.99 0.32 -10.29
CA PHE A 89 2.49 -0.08 -8.98
C PHE A 89 2.68 -1.57 -8.70
N PRO A 90 3.02 -1.93 -7.44
CA PRO A 90 3.17 -3.32 -7.03
C PRO A 90 1.82 -4.02 -6.96
N LEU A 91 1.82 -5.32 -7.29
CA LEU A 91 0.69 -6.22 -7.11
C LEU A 91 1.04 -7.24 -6.03
N TYR A 92 0.16 -7.34 -5.04
CA TYR A 92 0.31 -8.27 -3.93
C TYR A 92 -0.66 -9.44 -4.09
N ARG A 93 -0.20 -10.64 -3.78
CA ARG A 93 -1.10 -11.78 -3.63
C ARG A 93 -1.88 -11.61 -2.33
N HIS A 94 -3.16 -11.94 -2.32
CA HIS A 94 -3.93 -11.95 -1.08
C HIS A 94 -3.33 -13.00 -0.12
N PRO A 95 -3.02 -12.69 1.15
CA PRO A 95 -2.27 -13.58 2.05
C PRO A 95 -2.91 -14.96 2.28
N ASN A 96 -4.22 -15.09 2.04
CA ASN A 96 -5.00 -16.32 2.20
C ASN A 96 -5.43 -17.00 0.86
N LYS A 97 -4.74 -16.74 -0.25
CA LYS A 97 -5.02 -17.38 -1.56
C LYS A 97 -3.75 -17.79 -2.29
#